data_AF-A0AA41XFG6-F1
#
_entry.id   AF-A0AA41XFG6-F1
#
_cell.length_a   1.000
_cell.length_b   1.000
_cell.length_c   1.000
_cell.angle_alpha   90.00
_cell.angle_beta   90.00
_cell.angle_gamma   90.00
#
_symmetry.space_group_name_H-M   'P 1'
#
loop_
_entity.id
_entity.type
_entity.pdbx_description
1 polymer ?
#
loop_
_entity_poly.entity_id
_entity_poly.type
_entity_poly.pdbx_seq_one_letter_code
_entity_poly.pdbx_strand_id
1 'polypeptide(L)'
;MGTDTLKVASEVINRIYEAEAFSIDEQNRTWLDQAATQIALIAGDDEIRFIDHEINVGSSVAGRIVAITDNLLIVADVDPESSGGLESVRIIARRSLVSLKIEQVTNAIKYEGGDWPRALRVTLGYGGESFSLPFHKWRRHLVAEMSLLVPSLARDLNH
;
A
#
# COMPACT_ATOMS: atom_id res chain seq x y z
N MET A 1 6.97 -25.38 0.10
CA MET A 1 6.10 -24.33 0.65
C MET A 1 6.84 -23.28 1.50
N GLY A 2 8.18 -23.25 1.58
CA GLY A 2 8.90 -22.26 2.43
C GLY A 2 9.67 -21.16 1.68
N THR A 3 9.75 -21.22 0.35
CA THR A 3 10.58 -20.32 -0.48
C THR A 3 9.85 -19.08 -1.01
N ASP A 4 8.53 -19.14 -1.16
CA ASP A 4 7.77 -18.02 -1.75
C ASP A 4 7.47 -16.91 -0.75
N THR A 5 7.13 -17.23 0.51
CA THR A 5 6.86 -16.20 1.53
C THR A 5 8.06 -15.29 1.80
N LEU A 6 9.27 -15.85 1.86
CA LEU A 6 10.50 -15.05 2.06
C LEU A 6 10.76 -14.12 0.88
N LYS A 7 10.43 -14.57 -0.34
CA LYS A 7 10.56 -13.75 -1.55
C LYS A 7 9.54 -12.61 -1.55
N VAL A 8 8.28 -12.90 -1.23
CA VAL A 8 7.22 -11.88 -1.14
C VAL A 8 7.52 -10.87 -0.02
N ALA A 9 7.96 -11.34 1.16
CA ALA A 9 8.36 -10.46 2.24
C ALA A 9 9.53 -9.56 1.84
N SER A 10 10.54 -10.11 1.15
CA SER A 10 11.66 -9.33 0.63
C SER A 10 11.21 -8.31 -0.42
N GLU A 11 10.25 -8.66 -1.28
CA GLU A 11 9.67 -7.74 -2.25
C GLU A 11 8.94 -6.58 -1.55
N VAL A 12 8.10 -6.88 -0.56
CA VAL A 12 7.39 -5.88 0.25
C VAL A 12 8.39 -4.91 0.89
N ILE A 13 9.40 -5.47 1.57
CA ILE A 13 10.45 -4.72 2.24
C ILE A 13 11.17 -3.80 1.25
N ASN A 14 11.61 -4.33 0.11
CA ASN A 14 12.34 -3.57 -0.89
C ASN A 14 11.49 -2.44 -1.48
N ARG A 15 10.21 -2.70 -1.81
CA ARG A 15 9.31 -1.68 -2.38
C ARG A 15 9.05 -0.55 -1.38
N ILE A 16 8.89 -0.85 -0.09
CA ILE A 16 8.73 0.16 0.95
C ILE A 16 10.03 0.96 1.16
N TYR A 17 11.20 0.31 1.20
CA TYR A 17 12.49 1.01 1.32
C TYR A 17 12.85 1.85 0.08
N GLU A 18 12.54 1.38 -1.14
CA GLU A 18 12.78 2.15 -2.38
C GLU A 18 11.89 3.40 -2.46
N ALA A 19 10.69 3.34 -1.88
CA ALA A 19 9.83 4.51 -1.73
C ALA A 19 10.44 5.57 -0.80
N GLU A 20 11.23 5.16 0.21
CA GLU A 20 11.87 6.04 1.19
C GLU A 20 13.40 6.06 1.10
N ALA A 21 13.93 6.93 0.24
CA ALA A 21 15.35 7.25 0.27
C ALA A 21 15.84 7.98 1.56
N PHE A 22 15.05 8.21 2.63
CA PHE A 22 15.53 8.80 3.90
C PHE A 22 14.60 8.53 5.11
N SER A 23 15.25 8.17 6.24
CA SER A 23 14.82 8.24 7.67
C SER A 23 13.94 7.16 8.32
N ILE A 24 14.11 5.88 7.97
CA ILE A 24 13.79 4.77 8.90
C ILE A 24 15.03 4.58 9.79
N ASP A 25 15.02 5.06 11.03
CA ASP A 25 16.04 4.69 12.03
C ASP A 25 16.03 3.17 12.29
N GLU A 26 17.06 2.62 12.95
CA GLU A 26 17.14 1.17 13.20
C GLU A 26 15.94 0.62 13.97
N GLN A 27 15.29 1.43 14.81
CA GLN A 27 14.09 1.05 15.54
C GLN A 27 12.90 0.91 14.58
N ASN A 28 12.84 1.73 13.54
CA ASN A 28 11.79 1.66 12.53
C ASN A 28 11.90 0.45 11.59
N ARG A 29 13.08 -0.19 11.50
CA ARG A 29 13.26 -1.37 10.64
C ARG A 29 12.55 -2.62 11.17
N THR A 30 12.53 -2.82 12.49
CA THR A 30 12.04 -4.07 13.09
C THR A 30 10.53 -4.23 12.90
N TRP A 31 9.75 -3.18 13.11
CA TRP A 31 8.31 -3.24 12.90
C TRP A 31 7.96 -3.35 11.40
N LEU A 32 8.77 -2.72 10.53
CA LEU A 32 8.57 -2.81 9.09
C LEU A 32 8.78 -4.24 8.59
N ASP A 33 9.84 -4.91 9.04
CA ASP A 33 10.11 -6.31 8.70
C ASP A 33 9.00 -7.23 9.20
N GLN A 34 8.45 -6.96 10.40
CA GLN A 34 7.30 -7.68 10.95
C GLN A 34 6.03 -7.47 10.13
N ALA A 35 5.72 -6.22 9.77
CA ALA A 35 4.56 -5.89 8.95
C ALA A 35 4.67 -6.50 7.55
N ALA A 36 5.85 -6.43 6.95
CA ALA A 36 6.14 -7.06 5.67
C ALA A 36 5.97 -8.58 5.70
N THR A 37 6.46 -9.23 6.76
CA THR A 37 6.30 -10.66 6.96
C THR A 37 4.82 -11.05 7.10
N GLN A 38 4.03 -10.29 7.85
CA GLN A 38 2.60 -10.55 7.99
C GLN A 38 1.85 -10.33 6.68
N ILE A 39 2.15 -9.26 5.94
CA ILE A 39 1.58 -9.02 4.61
C ILE A 39 1.91 -10.18 3.68
N ALA A 40 3.15 -10.67 3.67
CA ALA A 40 3.56 -11.80 2.85
C ALA A 40 2.85 -13.11 3.24
N LEU A 41 2.65 -13.36 4.53
CA LEU A 41 1.89 -14.52 5.01
C LEU A 41 0.41 -14.46 4.62
N ILE A 42 -0.19 -13.26 4.61
CA ILE A 42 -1.59 -13.05 4.23
C ILE A 42 -1.77 -13.12 2.72
N ALA A 43 -0.87 -12.50 1.95
CA ALA A 43 -0.89 -12.54 0.50
C ALA A 43 -0.64 -13.97 -0.02
N GLY A 44 0.21 -14.75 0.66
CA GLY A 44 0.55 -16.09 0.24
C GLY A 44 1.22 -16.07 -1.13
N ASP A 45 0.58 -16.71 -2.11
CA ASP A 45 1.06 -16.78 -3.49
C ASP A 45 0.44 -15.70 -4.39
N ASP A 46 -0.47 -14.86 -3.87
CA ASP A 46 -1.08 -13.77 -4.63
C ASP A 46 -0.04 -12.67 -4.96
N GLU A 47 -0.01 -12.25 -6.22
CA GLU A 47 0.88 -11.17 -6.67
C GLU A 47 0.49 -9.83 -6.04
N ILE A 48 1.46 -9.12 -5.46
CA ILE A 48 1.26 -7.78 -4.89
C ILE A 48 1.27 -6.75 -6.02
N ARG A 49 0.09 -6.29 -6.41
CA ARG A 49 -0.10 -5.29 -7.48
C ARG A 49 0.32 -3.89 -7.05
N PHE A 50 0.14 -3.58 -5.78
CA PHE A 50 0.45 -2.28 -5.21
C PHE A 50 0.83 -2.45 -3.76
N ILE A 51 1.85 -1.72 -3.33
CA ILE A 51 2.17 -1.57 -1.92
C ILE A 51 2.73 -0.18 -1.69
N ASP A 52 2.23 0.45 -0.63
CA ASP A 52 2.66 1.78 -0.23
C ASP A 52 2.40 1.95 1.26
N HIS A 53 2.97 2.99 1.83
CA HIS A 53 2.88 3.29 3.24
C HIS A 53 2.77 4.79 3.49
N GLU A 54 2.24 5.14 4.66
CA GLU A 54 2.18 6.50 5.18
C GLU A 54 2.70 6.49 6.61
N ILE A 55 3.58 7.45 6.93
CA ILE A 55 4.08 7.69 8.29
C ILE A 55 3.39 8.95 8.83
N ASN A 56 2.87 8.88 10.05
CA ASN A 56 2.03 9.85 10.79
C ASN A 56 0.52 9.81 10.50
N VAL A 57 -0.19 8.80 11.03
CA VAL A 57 -1.66 8.74 10.97
C VAL A 57 -2.24 9.08 12.35
N GLY A 58 -2.20 10.37 12.74
CA GLY A 58 -2.86 10.87 13.95
C GLY A 58 -2.26 10.38 15.27
N SER A 59 -2.76 10.90 16.41
CA SER A 59 -2.14 10.80 17.75
C SER A 59 -2.11 9.41 18.41
N SER A 60 -2.26 8.32 17.65
CA SER A 60 -2.15 6.95 18.14
C SER A 60 -1.52 5.97 17.17
N VAL A 61 -1.44 6.26 15.86
CA VAL A 61 -0.88 5.36 14.85
C VAL A 61 0.32 6.02 14.19
N ALA A 62 1.51 5.44 14.38
CA ALA A 62 2.72 6.02 13.79
C ALA A 62 2.83 5.75 12.29
N GLY A 63 2.21 4.69 11.77
CA GLY A 63 2.20 4.43 10.34
C GLY A 63 1.14 3.45 9.85
N ARG A 64 0.92 3.42 8.54
CA ARG A 64 0.03 2.47 7.86
C ARG A 64 0.72 1.94 6.62
N ILE A 65 0.69 0.63 6.42
CA ILE A 65 1.07 -0.02 5.16
C ILE A 65 -0.19 -0.56 4.51
N VAL A 66 -0.33 -0.30 3.20
CA VAL A 66 -1.43 -0.80 2.39
C VAL A 66 -0.86 -1.64 1.26
N ALA A 67 -1.26 -2.91 1.19
CA ALA A 67 -0.93 -3.81 0.10
C ALA A 67 -2.22 -4.26 -0.61
N ILE A 68 -2.19 -4.33 -1.93
CA ILE A 68 -3.31 -4.78 -2.75
C ILE A 68 -2.83 -5.89 -3.67
N THR A 69 -3.52 -7.02 -3.62
CA THR A 69 -3.33 -8.16 -4.52
C THR A 69 -4.48 -8.25 -5.52
N ASP A 70 -4.50 -9.32 -6.31
CA ASP A 70 -5.64 -9.61 -7.19
C ASP A 70 -6.93 -9.93 -6.42
N ASN A 71 -6.84 -10.39 -5.17
CA ASN A 71 -8.00 -10.82 -4.38
C ASN A 71 -8.20 -10.06 -3.08
N LEU A 72 -7.17 -9.42 -2.54
CA LEU A 72 -7.18 -8.85 -1.19
C LEU A 72 -6.70 -7.40 -1.16
N LEU A 73 -7.30 -6.63 -0.27
CA LEU A 73 -6.74 -5.41 0.31
C LEU A 73 -6.27 -5.76 1.73
N ILE A 74 -5.00 -5.50 2.00
CA ILE A 74 -4.37 -5.71 3.30
C ILE A 74 -3.96 -4.35 3.83
N VAL A 75 -4.47 -3.98 5.01
CA VAL A 75 -4.14 -2.73 5.70
C VAL A 75 -3.51 -3.08 7.04
N ALA A 76 -2.23 -2.77 7.20
CA ALA A 76 -1.49 -2.96 8.43
C ALA A 76 -1.26 -1.60 9.08
N ASP A 77 -1.88 -1.37 10.24
CA ASP A 77 -1.65 -0.19 11.08
C ASP A 77 -0.53 -0.50 12.08
N VAL A 78 0.42 0.42 12.20
CA VAL A 78 1.68 0.26 12.90
C VAL A 78 1.76 1.27 14.04
N ASP A 79 2.07 0.76 15.22
CA ASP A 79 2.39 1.53 16.42
C ASP A 79 3.74 1.03 17.00
N PRO A 80 4.84 1.78 16.85
CA PRO A 80 6.16 1.42 17.34
C PRO A 80 6.24 1.41 18.87
N GLU A 81 5.30 2.06 19.56
CA GLU A 81 5.20 2.02 21.03
C GLU A 81 4.55 0.71 21.52
N SER A 82 3.88 -0.02 20.62
CA SER A 82 3.35 -1.35 20.92
C SER A 82 4.47 -2.39 20.98
N SER A 83 4.33 -3.39 21.86
CA SER A 83 5.36 -4.43 22.11
C SER A 83 5.71 -5.30 20.89
N GLY A 84 5.02 -5.14 19.77
CA GLY A 84 5.27 -5.83 18.51
C GLY A 84 5.16 -4.95 17.28
N GLY A 85 5.20 -3.62 17.42
CA GLY A 85 5.20 -2.67 16.31
C GLY A 85 3.92 -2.59 15.46
N LEU A 86 3.07 -3.60 15.48
CA LEU A 86 1.80 -3.68 14.76
C LEU A 86 0.63 -3.52 15.71
N GLU A 87 -0.22 -2.55 15.43
CA GLU A 87 -1.43 -2.30 16.19
C GLU A 87 -2.58 -3.17 15.67
N SER A 88 -2.76 -3.23 14.35
CA SER A 88 -3.83 -4.04 13.74
C SER A 88 -3.54 -4.41 12.29
N VAL A 89 -4.12 -5.52 11.83
CA VAL A 89 -4.13 -5.91 10.41
C VAL A 89 -5.55 -6.21 9.98
N ARG A 90 -5.99 -5.54 8.92
CA ARG A 90 -7.29 -5.75 8.28
C ARG A 90 -7.09 -6.40 6.92
N ILE A 91 -7.88 -7.45 6.68
CA ILE A 91 -7.87 -8.23 5.44
C ILE A 91 -9.26 -8.11 4.84
N ILE A 92 -9.34 -7.44 3.69
CA ILE A 92 -10.60 -7.11 3.04
C ILE A 92 -10.61 -7.75 1.66
N ALA A 93 -11.67 -8.47 1.31
CA ALA A 93 -11.78 -9.07 -0.01
C ALA A 93 -11.91 -7.96 -1.07
N ARG A 94 -11.05 -7.95 -2.08
CA ARG A 94 -11.04 -6.92 -3.14
C ARG A 94 -12.39 -6.82 -3.85
N ARG A 95 -13.07 -7.96 -4.06
CA ARG A 95 -14.44 -8.03 -4.61
C ARG A 95 -15.52 -7.32 -3.79
N SER A 96 -15.22 -6.93 -2.55
CA SER A 96 -16.15 -6.15 -1.71
C SER A 96 -16.00 -4.63 -1.89
N LEU A 97 -15.18 -4.19 -2.86
CA LEU A 97 -15.05 -2.78 -3.21
C LEU A 97 -16.41 -2.26 -3.72
N VAL A 98 -16.95 -1.26 -3.05
CA VAL A 98 -18.25 -0.66 -3.40
C VAL A 98 -18.13 0.74 -3.99
N SER A 99 -17.01 1.42 -3.78
CA SER A 99 -16.75 2.71 -4.41
C SER A 99 -15.26 2.98 -4.62
N LEU A 100 -14.96 3.74 -5.66
CA LEU A 100 -13.62 4.23 -5.99
C LEU A 100 -13.75 5.72 -6.30
N LYS A 101 -13.02 6.56 -5.56
CA LYS A 101 -13.01 8.01 -5.76
C LYS A 101 -11.60 8.46 -6.06
N ILE A 102 -11.42 9.12 -7.19
CA ILE A 102 -10.18 9.82 -7.54
C ILE A 102 -10.36 11.26 -7.09
N GLU A 103 -9.72 11.63 -5.98
CA GLU A 103 -9.91 12.94 -5.36
C GLU A 103 -9.01 14.02 -5.97
N GLN A 104 -7.82 13.62 -6.40
CA GLN A 104 -6.84 14.53 -6.97
C GLN A 104 -6.03 13.84 -8.04
N VAL A 105 -5.94 14.48 -9.21
CA VAL A 105 -4.98 14.15 -10.27
C VAL A 105 -4.25 15.44 -10.61
N THR A 106 -2.92 15.43 -10.56
CA THR A 106 -2.11 16.58 -10.96
C THR A 106 -1.75 16.50 -12.43
N ASN A 107 -1.45 17.64 -13.06
CA ASN A 107 -1.07 17.73 -14.47
C ASN A 107 0.08 16.75 -14.79
N ALA A 108 -0.05 16.09 -15.95
CA ALA A 108 0.96 15.18 -16.45
C ALA A 108 2.27 15.92 -16.75
N ILE A 109 3.40 15.29 -16.41
CA ILE A 109 4.72 15.74 -16.88
C ILE A 109 5.25 14.69 -17.84
N LYS A 110 5.75 15.13 -19.00
CA LYS A 110 6.49 14.28 -19.95
C LYS A 110 7.71 13.68 -19.27
N TYR A 111 7.80 12.36 -19.21
CA TYR A 111 9.02 11.67 -18.79
C TYR A 111 9.15 10.31 -19.49
N GLU A 112 10.30 10.05 -20.11
CA GLU A 112 10.72 8.74 -20.67
C GLU A 112 9.62 7.92 -21.36
N GLY A 113 8.90 8.54 -22.32
CA GLY A 113 7.97 7.82 -23.21
C GLY A 113 6.50 7.81 -22.77
N GLY A 114 6.13 8.46 -21.67
CA GLY A 114 4.72 8.59 -21.26
C GLY A 114 4.39 9.86 -20.48
N ASP A 115 3.12 10.25 -20.51
CA ASP A 115 2.55 11.35 -19.72
C ASP A 115 1.89 10.77 -18.47
N TRP A 116 2.55 10.89 -17.31
CA TRP A 116 2.03 10.40 -16.02
C TRP A 116 1.74 11.56 -15.06
N PRO A 117 0.68 11.48 -14.21
CA PRO A 117 0.43 12.48 -13.19
C PRO A 117 1.57 12.51 -12.17
N ARG A 118 1.77 13.65 -11.50
CA ARG A 118 2.81 13.78 -10.44
C ARG A 118 2.34 13.28 -9.08
N ALA A 119 1.03 13.15 -8.92
CA ALA A 119 0.35 12.81 -7.70
C ALA A 119 -1.07 12.37 -8.09
N LEU A 120 -1.51 11.31 -7.43
CA LEU A 120 -2.82 10.69 -7.61
C LEU A 120 -3.34 10.36 -6.21
N ARG A 121 -4.48 10.93 -5.81
CA ARG A 121 -5.15 10.64 -4.54
C ARG A 121 -6.37 9.79 -4.81
N VAL A 122 -6.42 8.64 -4.16
CA VAL A 122 -7.46 7.63 -4.36
C VAL A 122 -8.05 7.23 -3.01
N THR A 123 -9.37 7.17 -2.94
CA THR A 123 -10.12 6.64 -1.80
C THR A 123 -10.96 5.47 -2.26
N LEU A 124 -10.90 4.37 -1.51
CA LEU A 124 -11.66 3.14 -1.73
C LEU A 124 -12.78 3.04 -0.70
N GLY A 125 -13.95 2.56 -1.10
CA GLY A 125 -15.05 2.26 -0.19
C GLY A 125 -15.26 0.76 -0.04
N TYR A 126 -15.35 0.28 1.19
CA TYR A 126 -15.65 -1.11 1.53
C TYR A 126 -16.67 -1.17 2.67
N GLY A 127 -17.83 -1.78 2.44
CA GLY A 127 -18.79 -2.07 3.52
C GLY A 127 -19.23 -0.87 4.38
N GLY A 128 -19.24 0.35 3.83
CA GLY A 128 -19.58 1.58 4.55
C GLY A 128 -18.37 2.34 5.13
N GLU A 129 -17.18 1.76 5.08
CA GLU A 129 -15.93 2.43 5.44
C GLU A 129 -15.25 3.01 4.20
N SER A 130 -14.45 4.06 4.38
CA SER A 130 -13.64 4.69 3.34
C SER A 130 -12.16 4.66 3.72
N PHE A 131 -11.34 4.18 2.79
CA PHE A 131 -9.91 4.01 2.93
C PHE A 131 -9.20 4.88 1.90
N SER A 132 -8.59 5.97 2.37
CA SER A 132 -7.65 6.71 1.53
C SER A 132 -6.38 5.89 1.39
N LEU A 133 -5.98 5.62 0.15
CA LEU A 133 -4.68 5.01 -0.12
C LEU A 133 -3.57 6.01 0.23
N PRO A 134 -2.37 5.51 0.61
CA PRO A 134 -1.23 6.38 0.87
C PRO A 134 -1.00 7.35 -0.29
N PHE A 135 -0.63 8.58 0.06
CA PHE A 135 -0.53 9.67 -0.91
C PHE A 135 0.85 10.30 -0.88
N HIS A 136 1.57 10.15 -1.99
CA HIS A 136 2.86 10.78 -2.18
C HIS A 136 2.84 11.71 -3.38
N LYS A 137 3.34 12.94 -3.20
CA LYS A 137 3.64 13.83 -4.32
C LYS A 137 5.02 13.46 -4.86
N TRP A 138 5.13 13.33 -6.17
CA TRP A 138 6.39 13.18 -6.92
C TRP A 138 7.14 11.85 -6.78
N ARG A 139 6.57 10.84 -6.11
CA ARG A 139 7.13 9.49 -6.08
C ARG A 139 6.71 8.74 -7.34
N ARG A 140 7.55 8.81 -8.38
CA ARG A 140 7.21 8.34 -9.73
C ARG A 140 6.76 6.88 -9.79
N HIS A 141 7.49 5.98 -9.15
CA HIS A 141 7.16 4.55 -9.16
C HIS A 141 5.81 4.28 -8.48
N LEU A 142 5.56 4.84 -7.29
CA LEU A 142 4.27 4.71 -6.59
C LEU A 142 3.11 5.28 -7.39
N VAL A 143 3.30 6.44 -8.03
CA VAL A 143 2.24 7.05 -8.86
C VAL A 143 1.99 6.22 -10.12
N ALA A 144 3.02 5.62 -10.72
CA ALA A 144 2.87 4.72 -11.85
C ALA A 144 2.13 3.44 -11.45
N GLU A 145 2.52 2.79 -10.35
CA GLU A 145 1.84 1.62 -9.80
C GLU A 145 0.37 1.91 -9.48
N MET A 146 0.09 3.03 -8.80
CA MET A 146 -1.27 3.48 -8.53
C MET A 146 -2.06 3.71 -9.82
N SER A 147 -1.43 4.29 -10.86
CA SER A 147 -2.08 4.55 -12.14
C SER A 147 -2.38 3.26 -12.92
N LEU A 148 -1.62 2.20 -12.71
CA LEU A 148 -1.90 0.86 -13.25
C LEU A 148 -2.97 0.13 -12.43
N LEU A 149 -3.00 0.35 -11.11
CA LEU A 149 -3.96 -0.25 -10.19
C LEU A 149 -5.37 0.30 -10.38
N VAL A 150 -5.53 1.62 -10.49
CA VAL A 150 -6.85 2.29 -10.51
C VAL A 150 -7.80 1.74 -11.58
N PRO A 151 -7.38 1.54 -12.85
CA PRO A 151 -8.23 0.90 -13.86
C PRO A 151 -8.64 -0.54 -13.50
N SER A 152 -7.78 -1.28 -12.80
CA SER A 152 -8.07 -2.63 -12.32
C SER A 152 -9.15 -2.59 -11.23
N LEU A 153 -9.02 -1.69 -10.25
CA LEU A 153 -10.03 -1.49 -9.19
C LEU A 153 -11.37 -1.00 -9.75
N ALA A 154 -11.35 -0.15 -10.77
CA ALA A 154 -12.58 0.32 -11.41
C ALA A 154 -13.38 -0.80 -12.09
N ARG A 155 -12.72 -1.89 -12.54
CA ARG A 155 -13.42 -3.07 -13.07
C ARG A 155 -14.18 -3.80 -11.97
N ASP A 156 -13.60 -3.91 -10.78
CA ASP A 156 -14.21 -4.58 -9.64
C ASP A 156 -15.55 -3.97 -9.21
N LEU A 157 -15.79 -2.69 -9.50
CA LEU A 157 -17.07 -2.02 -9.24
C LEU A 157 -18.22 -2.47 -10.15
N ASN A 158 -17.92 -3.09 -11.29
CA ASN A 158 -18.91 -3.49 -12.30
C ASN A 158 -19.20 -5.01 -12.26
N HIS A 159 -18.76 -5.70 -11.22
CA HIS A 159 -18.85 -7.16 -11.08
C HIS A 159 -19.83 -7.58 -9.97
#